data_AF-A0A3P6QVS0-F1
#
_entry.id   AF-A0A3P6QVS0-F1
#
_cell.length_a   1.000
_cell.length_b   1.000
_cell.length_c   1.000
_cell.angle_alpha   90.00
_cell.angle_beta   90.00
_cell.angle_gamma   90.00
#
_symmetry.space_group_name_H-M   'P 1'
#
loop_
_entity.id
_entity.type
_entity.pdbx_description
1 polymer ?
#
loop_
_entity_poly.entity_id
_entity_poly.type
_entity_poly.pdbx_seq_one_letter_code
_entity_poly.pdbx_strand_id
1 'polypeptide(L)'
;VYGDVQRVKILYNKKNTALVQFTDALQADRAIFYLNGLPLFGGSLRVSHSKFPSINRSQNSQSGEDGHAAESTDPSQDLTRDYAGSRLHRFRNANSRNAFNIYGPNTVLHVSGLPEDITETELVHVFSEVSGHQVSGVKMFP
;
A
#
# COMPACT_ATOMS: atom_id res chain seq x y z
N VAL A 1 5.72 -4.93 -3.48
CA VAL A 1 5.62 -3.53 -2.97
C VAL A 1 6.53 -2.67 -3.85
N TYR A 2 6.08 -1.50 -4.31
CA TYR A 2 6.81 -0.74 -5.35
C TYR A 2 7.66 0.40 -4.81
N GLY A 3 7.41 0.81 -3.56
CA GLY A 3 8.18 1.83 -2.88
C GLY A 3 7.64 2.13 -1.48
N ASP A 4 8.40 2.92 -0.75
CA ASP A 4 8.04 3.51 0.52
C ASP A 4 7.25 4.80 0.27
N VAL A 5 6.01 4.79 0.71
CA VAL A 5 5.07 5.91 0.59
C VAL A 5 5.34 6.90 1.72
N GLN A 6 5.52 8.15 1.34
CA GLN A 6 5.67 9.28 2.25
C GLN A 6 4.32 9.86 2.61
N ARG A 7 3.42 10.06 1.64
CA ARG A 7 2.08 10.64 1.86
C ARG A 7 1.06 10.10 0.88
N VAL A 8 -0.19 10.04 1.33
CA VAL A 8 -1.35 9.79 0.47
C VAL A 8 -2.36 10.91 0.67
N LYS A 9 -2.90 11.46 -0.41
CA LYS A 9 -3.96 12.47 -0.38
C LYS A 9 -5.09 12.09 -1.33
N ILE A 10 -6.27 11.78 -0.79
CA ILE A 10 -7.49 11.61 -1.57
C ILE A 10 -8.02 13.01 -1.94
N LEU A 11 -8.42 13.20 -3.20
CA LEU A 11 -8.92 14.50 -3.64
C LEU A 11 -10.36 14.71 -3.16
N TYR A 12 -10.61 15.81 -2.46
CA TYR A 12 -11.94 16.16 -1.92
C TYR A 12 -13.03 16.19 -3.00
N ASN A 13 -12.78 16.91 -4.10
CA ASN A 13 -13.72 17.05 -5.22
C ASN A 13 -13.77 15.82 -6.13
N LYS A 14 -12.86 14.85 -5.95
CA LYS A 14 -12.74 13.67 -6.80
C LYS A 14 -12.28 12.46 -5.98
N LYS A 15 -13.20 11.93 -5.19
CA LYS A 15 -12.92 10.87 -4.19
C LYS A 15 -12.41 9.55 -4.78
N ASN A 16 -12.52 9.34 -6.08
CA ASN A 16 -11.91 8.20 -6.80
C ASN A 16 -10.48 8.50 -7.31
N THR A 17 -9.86 9.59 -6.89
CA THR A 17 -8.51 9.98 -7.29
C THR A 17 -7.69 10.34 -6.05
N ALA A 18 -6.46 9.85 -6.01
CA ALA A 18 -5.51 10.16 -4.96
C ALA A 18 -4.16 10.58 -5.53
N LEU A 19 -3.44 11.39 -4.77
CA LEU A 19 -2.01 11.64 -4.93
C LEU A 19 -1.27 10.72 -3.97
N VAL A 20 -0.22 10.07 -4.46
CA VAL A 20 0.68 9.23 -3.65
C VAL A 20 2.09 9.77 -3.85
N GLN A 21 2.72 10.21 -2.77
CA GLN A 21 4.11 10.65 -2.79
C GLN A 21 4.99 9.50 -2.33
N PHE A 22 5.86 9.03 -3.22
CA PHE A 22 6.91 8.07 -2.89
C PHE A 22 8.15 8.77 -2.33
N THR A 23 9.07 7.97 -1.79
CA THR A 23 10.36 8.47 -1.27
C THR A 23 11.27 9.00 -2.37
N ASP A 24 11.24 8.38 -3.55
CA ASP A 24 12.03 8.78 -4.71
C ASP A 24 11.26 8.56 -6.03
N ALA A 25 11.79 9.11 -7.13
CA ALA A 25 11.18 9.03 -8.45
C ALA A 25 11.17 7.59 -9.00
N LEU A 26 12.22 6.80 -8.76
CA LEU A 26 12.33 5.43 -9.25
C LEU A 26 11.24 4.51 -8.65
N GLN A 27 10.86 4.74 -7.40
CA GLN A 27 9.73 4.07 -6.76
C GLN A 27 8.39 4.44 -7.39
N ALA A 28 8.23 5.72 -7.75
CA ALA A 28 7.04 6.18 -8.47
C ALA A 28 6.96 5.56 -9.88
N ASP A 29 8.08 5.52 -10.61
CA ASP A 29 8.20 4.90 -11.93
C ASP A 29 7.83 3.41 -11.87
N ARG A 30 8.35 2.68 -10.88
CA ARG A 30 8.00 1.28 -10.62
C ARG A 30 6.51 1.09 -10.36
N ALA A 31 5.93 1.94 -9.51
CA ALA A 31 4.50 1.87 -9.22
C ALA A 31 3.66 2.11 -10.48
N ILE A 32 4.01 3.10 -11.31
CA ILE A 32 3.34 3.35 -12.60
C ILE A 32 3.47 2.15 -13.52
N PHE A 33 4.69 1.62 -13.69
CA PHE A 33 4.97 0.50 -14.59
C PHE A 33 4.14 -0.74 -14.24
N TYR A 34 4.06 -1.11 -12.96
CA TYR A 34 3.38 -2.34 -12.56
C TYR A 34 1.88 -2.19 -12.28
N LEU A 35 1.39 -1.00 -11.93
CA LEU A 35 -0.01 -0.82 -11.50
C LEU A 35 -0.91 -0.18 -12.55
N ASN A 36 -0.37 0.56 -13.51
CA ASN A 36 -1.20 1.24 -14.50
C ASN A 36 -1.94 0.23 -15.40
N GLY A 37 -3.25 0.40 -15.54
CA GLY A 37 -4.12 -0.47 -16.32
C GLY A 37 -4.66 -1.68 -15.57
N LEU A 38 -4.20 -1.94 -14.34
CA LEU A 38 -4.68 -3.12 -13.59
C LEU A 38 -6.13 -2.97 -13.14
N PRO A 39 -6.90 -4.08 -13.13
CA PRO A 39 -8.23 -4.08 -12.56
C PRO A 39 -8.17 -3.90 -11.04
N LEU A 40 -8.97 -2.98 -10.50
CA LEU A 40 -9.18 -2.80 -9.07
C LEU A 40 -10.60 -2.28 -8.82
N PHE A 41 -11.32 -2.93 -7.89
CA PHE A 41 -12.68 -2.55 -7.47
C PHE A 41 -13.66 -2.32 -8.64
N GLY A 42 -13.62 -3.19 -9.65
CA GLY A 42 -14.53 -3.14 -10.81
C GLY A 42 -14.15 -2.10 -11.88
N GLY A 43 -13.05 -1.36 -11.71
CA GLY A 43 -12.51 -0.44 -12.72
C GLY A 43 -11.04 -0.76 -13.06
N SER A 44 -10.46 -0.01 -14.01
CA SER A 44 -9.03 -0.06 -14.28
C SER A 44 -8.31 1.11 -13.59
N LEU A 45 -7.25 0.80 -12.86
CA LEU A 45 -6.37 1.80 -12.28
C LEU A 45 -5.72 2.64 -13.37
N ARG A 46 -5.79 3.95 -13.25
CA ARG A 46 -4.99 4.89 -14.04
C ARG A 46 -3.93 5.50 -13.14
N VAL A 47 -2.68 5.15 -13.38
CA VAL A 47 -1.53 5.62 -12.59
C VAL A 47 -0.61 6.41 -13.51
N SER A 48 -0.26 7.63 -13.09
CA SER A 48 0.55 8.56 -13.88
C SER A 48 1.27 9.55 -12.98
N HIS A 49 2.33 10.18 -13.48
CA HIS A 49 3.01 11.23 -12.73
C HIS A 49 2.08 12.40 -12.40
N SER A 50 2.19 12.86 -11.17
CA SER A 50 1.55 14.08 -10.70
C SER A 50 2.26 15.31 -11.28
N LYS A 51 1.50 16.40 -11.49
CA LYS A 51 2.07 17.73 -11.77
C LYS A 51 2.61 18.40 -10.51
N PHE A 52 2.24 17.90 -9.33
CA PHE A 52 2.69 18.42 -8.05
C PHE A 52 3.97 17.70 -7.62
N PRO A 53 5.05 18.41 -7.29
CA PRO A 53 6.30 17.80 -6.84
C PRO A 53 6.21 17.16 -5.45
N SER A 54 5.25 17.60 -4.61
CA SER A 54 5.04 17.07 -3.27
C SER A 54 3.58 17.25 -2.82
N ILE A 55 3.16 16.43 -1.86
CA ILE A 55 1.87 16.56 -1.17
C ILE A 55 2.06 17.43 0.07
N ASN A 56 1.29 18.52 0.17
CA ASN A 56 1.28 19.39 1.34
C ASN A 56 0.72 18.66 2.56
N ARG A 57 1.33 18.88 3.73
CA ARG A 57 0.77 18.44 5.01
C ARG A 57 -0.52 19.20 5.28
N SER A 58 -1.61 18.48 5.53
CA SER A 58 -2.81 19.11 6.10
C SER A 58 -2.56 19.34 7.59
N GLN A 59 -2.98 20.49 8.12
CA GLN A 59 -2.84 20.79 9.55
C GLN A 59 -3.60 19.78 10.45
N ASN A 60 -4.58 19.07 9.87
CA ASN A 60 -5.41 18.10 10.58
C ASN A 60 -4.80 16.69 10.63
N SER A 61 -3.70 16.45 9.90
CA SER A 61 -3.09 15.13 9.75
C SER A 61 -1.95 14.93 10.75
N GLN A 62 -2.25 15.02 12.06
CA GLN A 62 -1.36 14.42 13.06
C GLN A 62 -1.55 12.90 13.00
N SER A 63 -0.52 12.20 12.54
CA SER A 63 -0.49 10.74 12.46
C SER A 63 0.18 10.20 13.73
N GLY A 64 -0.47 9.24 14.39
CA GLY A 64 0.21 8.40 15.38
C GLY A 64 1.28 7.54 14.71
N GLU A 65 2.25 7.05 15.49
CA GLU A 65 3.43 6.30 15.03
C GLU A 65 3.08 5.04 14.20
N ASP A 66 1.85 4.55 14.32
CA ASP A 66 1.33 3.36 13.63
C ASP A 66 0.47 3.68 12.38
N GLY A 67 0.40 4.95 11.97
CA GLY A 67 -0.40 5.37 10.80
C GLY A 67 -1.92 5.48 11.06
N HIS A 68 -2.34 5.33 12.31
CA HIS A 68 -3.67 5.72 12.76
C HIS A 68 -3.75 7.25 12.86
N ALA A 69 -4.79 7.83 12.24
CA ALA A 69 -5.04 9.26 12.34
C ALA A 69 -5.34 9.62 13.80
N ALA A 70 -4.79 10.73 14.30
CA ALA A 70 -5.33 11.36 15.50
C ALA A 70 -6.82 11.64 15.25
N GLU A 71 -7.68 11.38 16.23
CA GLU A 71 -9.13 11.62 16.13
C GLU A 71 -9.40 13.08 15.74
N SER A 72 -9.64 13.33 14.46
CA SER A 72 -10.25 14.57 14.01
C SER A 72 -11.74 14.53 14.31
N THR A 73 -12.29 15.64 14.82
CA THR A 73 -13.71 15.78 15.16
C THR A 73 -14.66 15.55 13.97
N ASP A 74 -14.12 15.54 12.74
CA ASP A 74 -14.81 15.09 11.53
C ASP A 74 -13.87 14.22 10.67
N PRO A 75 -14.08 12.89 10.59
CA PRO A 75 -13.28 11.99 9.76
C PRO A 75 -13.47 12.21 8.25
N SER A 76 -14.48 12.96 7.83
CA SER A 76 -14.68 13.30 6.42
C SER A 76 -13.67 14.32 5.88
N GLN A 77 -12.93 15.00 6.78
CA GLN A 77 -11.91 15.99 6.43
C GLN A 77 -10.47 15.47 6.46
N ASP A 78 -10.21 14.28 7.03
CA ASP A 78 -8.87 13.69 7.03
C ASP A 78 -8.60 12.91 5.73
N LEU A 79 -8.43 13.66 4.63
CA LEU A 79 -8.14 13.11 3.31
C LEU A 79 -6.63 13.00 3.03
N THR A 80 -5.76 13.31 3.99
CA THR A 80 -4.31 13.28 3.81
C THR A 80 -3.67 12.50 4.95
N ARG A 81 -2.84 11.50 4.65
CA ARG A 81 -2.05 10.79 5.66
C ARG A 81 -0.57 10.90 5.38
N ASP A 82 0.21 11.13 6.44
CA ASP A 82 1.66 11.12 6.43
C ASP A 82 2.18 9.76 6.92
N TYR A 83 3.07 9.16 6.15
CA TYR A 83 3.69 7.86 6.36
C TYR A 83 5.22 7.96 6.38
N ALA A 84 5.79 9.17 6.40
CA ALA A 84 7.24 9.39 6.34
C ALA A 84 8.00 8.66 7.47
N GLY A 85 7.37 8.50 8.64
CA GLY A 85 7.92 7.80 9.80
C GLY A 85 7.57 6.31 9.90
N SER A 86 6.85 5.74 8.93
CA SER A 86 6.30 4.40 9.07
C SER A 86 7.39 3.33 9.24
N ARG A 87 7.23 2.49 10.27
CA ARG A 87 8.07 1.31 10.49
C ARG A 87 7.83 0.19 9.46
N LEU A 88 6.77 0.31 8.66
CA LEU A 88 6.37 -0.68 7.64
C LEU A 88 7.01 -0.42 6.26
N HIS A 89 7.86 0.61 6.15
CA HIS A 89 8.67 0.86 4.96
C HIS A 89 9.61 -0.31 4.66
N ARG A 90 9.60 -0.77 3.41
CA ARG A 90 10.31 -1.96 2.95
C ARG A 90 11.61 -1.64 2.21
N PHE A 91 11.87 -0.38 1.85
CA PHE A 91 13.06 0.04 1.08
C PHE A 91 14.04 0.94 1.87
N ARG A 92 13.70 1.32 3.12
CA ARG A 92 14.54 2.16 3.99
C ARG A 92 15.94 1.59 4.27
N ASN A 93 16.07 0.27 4.33
CA ASN A 93 17.36 -0.39 4.57
C ASN A 93 18.06 -0.66 3.24
N ALA A 94 19.19 0.00 2.98
CA ALA A 94 19.97 -0.16 1.75
C ALA A 94 20.46 -1.61 1.51
N ASN A 95 20.66 -2.39 2.59
CA ASN A 95 21.04 -3.80 2.53
C ASN A 95 19.85 -4.75 2.37
N SER A 96 18.63 -4.22 2.24
CA SER A 96 17.43 -5.04 2.10
C SER A 96 17.41 -5.75 0.75
N ARG A 97 17.10 -7.05 0.76
CA ARG A 97 16.84 -7.81 -0.47
C ARG A 97 15.52 -7.43 -1.16
N ASN A 98 14.71 -6.58 -0.54
CA ASN A 98 13.42 -6.16 -1.09
C ASN A 98 13.55 -5.43 -2.43
N ALA A 99 14.66 -4.71 -2.66
CA ALA A 99 14.94 -4.08 -3.96
C ALA A 99 15.10 -5.10 -5.10
N PHE A 100 15.54 -6.32 -4.80
CA PHE A 100 15.68 -7.42 -5.76
C PHE A 100 14.40 -8.26 -5.89
N ASN A 101 13.46 -8.13 -4.96
CA ASN A 101 12.22 -8.92 -4.90
C ASN A 101 10.99 -8.09 -5.30
N ILE A 102 11.06 -7.45 -6.48
CA ILE A 102 9.98 -6.64 -7.03
C ILE A 102 9.38 -7.37 -8.21
N TYR A 103 8.12 -7.76 -8.06
CA TYR A 103 7.36 -8.48 -9.07
C TYR A 103 6.05 -7.74 -9.35
N GLY A 104 5.55 -7.86 -10.57
CA GLY A 104 4.21 -7.38 -10.91
C GLY A 104 3.13 -8.18 -10.17
N PRO A 105 1.89 -7.67 -10.12
CA PRO A 105 0.81 -8.37 -9.43
C PRO A 105 0.52 -9.73 -10.05
N ASN A 106 0.32 -10.72 -9.20
CA ASN A 106 0.12 -12.11 -9.58
C ASN A 106 -0.91 -12.76 -8.66
N THR A 107 -1.51 -13.86 -9.12
CA THR A 107 -2.45 -14.69 -8.36
C THR A 107 -1.77 -15.52 -7.28
N VAL A 108 -0.44 -15.64 -7.32
CA VAL A 108 0.37 -16.32 -6.30
C VAL A 108 1.01 -15.29 -5.38
N LEU A 109 0.70 -15.38 -4.08
CA LEU A 109 1.25 -14.50 -3.05
C LEU A 109 2.32 -15.21 -2.23
N HIS A 110 3.46 -14.55 -2.04
CA HIS A 110 4.45 -14.96 -1.04
C HIS A 110 4.16 -14.25 0.28
N VAL A 111 3.89 -15.02 1.32
CA VAL A 111 3.53 -14.53 2.67
C VAL A 111 4.62 -14.91 3.64
N SER A 112 5.02 -13.99 4.51
CA SER A 112 6.11 -14.16 5.48
C SER A 112 5.82 -13.40 6.76
N GLY A 113 6.49 -13.77 7.86
CA GLY A 113 6.24 -13.17 9.18
C GLY A 113 4.93 -13.67 9.78
N LEU A 114 4.57 -14.91 9.48
CA LEU A 114 3.40 -15.57 10.05
C LEU A 114 3.72 -16.10 11.46
N PRO A 115 2.72 -16.19 12.36
CA PRO A 115 2.86 -16.93 13.62
C PRO A 115 3.27 -18.38 13.39
N GLU A 116 4.02 -18.97 14.33
CA GLU A 116 4.51 -20.36 14.22
C GLU A 116 3.38 -21.41 14.26
N ASP A 117 2.24 -21.07 14.87
CA ASP A 117 1.07 -21.91 15.04
C ASP A 117 0.01 -21.73 13.94
N ILE A 118 0.28 -20.88 12.94
CA ILE A 118 -0.65 -20.64 11.84
C ILE A 118 -0.92 -21.95 11.07
N THR A 119 -2.18 -22.22 10.78
CA THR A 119 -2.57 -23.39 9.98
C THR A 119 -2.92 -23.02 8.54
N GLU A 120 -2.82 -23.99 7.62
CA GLU A 120 -3.26 -23.79 6.24
C GLU A 120 -4.75 -23.41 6.17
N THR A 121 -5.57 -24.07 6.99
CA THR A 121 -7.01 -23.78 7.10
C THR A 121 -7.27 -22.33 7.50
N GLU A 122 -6.51 -21.81 8.46
CA GLU A 122 -6.62 -20.42 8.90
C GLU A 122 -6.19 -19.44 7.82
N LEU A 123 -5.09 -19.72 7.11
CA LEU A 123 -4.67 -18.91 5.96
C LEU A 123 -5.73 -18.90 4.86
N VAL A 124 -6.25 -20.07 4.48
CA VAL A 124 -7.32 -20.17 3.49
C VAL A 124 -8.54 -19.38 3.92
N HIS A 125 -8.94 -19.49 5.20
CA HIS A 125 -10.06 -18.74 5.76
C HIS A 125 -9.84 -17.23 5.65
N VAL A 126 -8.73 -16.71 6.19
CA VAL A 126 -8.43 -15.27 6.21
C VAL A 126 -8.35 -14.70 4.80
N PHE A 127 -7.63 -15.36 3.88
CA PHE A 127 -7.50 -14.87 2.51
C PHE A 127 -8.83 -14.94 1.75
N SER A 128 -9.65 -15.96 1.99
CA SER A 128 -10.97 -16.06 1.33
C SER A 128 -11.93 -15.00 1.85
N GLU A 129 -11.94 -14.75 3.16
CA GLU A 129 -12.76 -13.74 3.81
C GLU A 129 -12.40 -12.33 3.33
N VAL A 130 -11.11 -11.98 3.35
CA VAL A 130 -10.65 -10.63 2.99
C VAL A 130 -10.78 -10.35 1.50
N SER A 131 -10.48 -11.33 0.65
CA SER A 131 -10.51 -11.13 -0.81
C SER A 131 -11.89 -11.34 -1.43
N GLY A 132 -12.79 -12.07 -0.77
CA GLY A 132 -14.02 -12.56 -1.37
C GLY A 132 -13.81 -13.60 -2.49
N HIS A 133 -12.59 -14.15 -2.63
CA HIS A 133 -12.24 -15.14 -3.64
C HIS A 133 -11.80 -16.45 -2.97
N GLN A 134 -12.10 -17.58 -3.61
CA GLN A 134 -11.62 -18.87 -3.12
C GLN A 134 -10.10 -19.00 -3.31
N VAL A 135 -9.40 -19.38 -2.24
CA VAL A 135 -7.97 -19.73 -2.30
C VAL A 135 -7.81 -21.08 -3.02
N SER A 136 -7.02 -21.11 -4.09
CA SER A 136 -6.82 -22.30 -4.93
C SER A 136 -5.79 -23.29 -4.38
N GLY A 137 -4.91 -22.85 -3.47
CA GLY A 137 -3.95 -23.71 -2.80
C GLY A 137 -2.98 -22.93 -1.93
N VAL A 138 -2.43 -23.59 -0.92
CA VAL A 138 -1.40 -23.05 -0.03
C VAL A 138 -0.21 -23.99 -0.05
N LYS A 139 0.99 -23.42 0.00
CA LYS A 139 2.23 -24.17 0.18
C LYS A 139 3.02 -23.55 1.31
N MET A 140 3.10 -24.26 2.43
CA MET A 140 3.95 -23.87 3.54
C MET A 140 5.41 -24.27 3.27
N PHE A 141 6.33 -23.43 3.72
CA PHE A 141 7.76 -23.69 3.68
C PHE A 141 8.26 -23.84 5.12
N PRO A 142 9.20 -24.77 5.37
CA PRO A 142 9.83 -24.94 6.69
C PRO A 142 10.69 -23.74 7.08
#